data_AF-A0AAV2AZH3-F1
#
_entry.id   AF-A0AAV2AZH3-F1
#
_cell.length_a   1.000
_cell.length_b   1.000
_cell.length_c   1.000
_cell.angle_alpha   90.00
_cell.angle_beta   90.00
_cell.angle_gamma   90.00
#
_symmetry.space_group_name_H-M   'P 1'
#
loop_
_entity.id
_entity.type
_entity.pdbx_description
1 polymer ?
#
loop_
_entity_poly.entity_id
_entity_poly.type
_entity_poly.pdbx_seq_one_letter_code
_entity_poly.pdbx_strand_id
1 'polypeptide(L)'
;MLVFFFERKVVPRRIMSSTIGLFAVVALLNSAVFVQSEPTWQSFRVTWGLNLFSSRIFAKLPQLESKARSEGFVKLAGECSGGKFVGHRLMKGLDTAAVIIYDDNGYVAGLQHGIPKNDVEKVNTTFSFERSSAYQLDKILGDEEVYFITTYFVDPSIICNGGRTKLQYEDQGVGTGLWIQNGTDPIRDSVQVPLYEKDMEGTKWYKGGCFRTMGVHYWYGAHANMSCTDFFPLTAIYNRGKLTNFAFASFGNYEFSRRFEHPSSTALTLFMPEPMPKCIDDEYERSGGVSSMHVFFSVRPWNTFC
;
A
#
# COMPACT_ATOMS: atom_id res chain seq x y z
N MET A 1 27.18 72.68 -19.42
CA MET A 1 27.41 74.09 -19.03
C MET A 1 26.05 74.68 -18.69
N LEU A 2 25.69 75.16 -17.50
CA LEU A 2 26.27 75.29 -16.16
C LEU A 2 25.00 75.49 -15.27
N VAL A 3 24.75 74.68 -14.23
CA VAL A 3 24.94 75.02 -12.80
C VAL A 3 23.72 75.65 -12.07
N PHE A 4 23.19 74.83 -11.14
CA PHE A 4 22.71 75.05 -9.77
C PHE A 4 22.30 76.44 -9.22
N PHE A 5 21.26 76.40 -8.36
CA PHE A 5 21.25 77.09 -7.06
C PHE A 5 20.78 76.15 -5.92
N PHE A 6 21.42 76.33 -4.75
CA PHE A 6 21.45 75.60 -3.46
C PHE A 6 20.11 75.62 -2.65
N GLU A 7 19.70 74.59 -1.88
CA GLU A 7 20.02 74.26 -0.45
C GLU A 7 19.87 75.45 0.55
N ARG A 8 19.33 75.40 1.79
CA ARG A 8 19.01 74.34 2.79
C ARG A 8 18.34 74.95 4.06
N LYS A 9 17.86 74.06 4.96
CA LYS A 9 17.71 74.16 6.46
C LYS A 9 16.43 74.86 7.01
N VAL A 10 15.76 74.47 8.11
CA VAL A 10 16.11 73.83 9.41
C VAL A 10 14.89 73.05 10.01
N VAL A 11 15.16 72.01 10.82
CA VAL A 11 14.26 71.14 11.63
C VAL A 11 14.32 71.56 13.13
N PRO A 12 13.24 71.43 13.95
CA PRO A 12 13.22 70.44 15.07
C PRO A 12 11.82 69.78 15.30
N ARG A 13 11.66 68.45 15.45
CA ARG A 13 11.74 67.58 16.68
C ARG A 13 10.85 68.08 17.84
N ARG A 14 9.82 67.38 18.38
CA ARG A 14 9.76 66.09 19.13
C ARG A 14 8.27 65.68 19.34
N ILE A 15 7.81 64.43 19.14
CA ILE A 15 7.84 63.17 19.96
C ILE A 15 6.67 63.02 20.99
N MET A 16 5.90 61.92 20.79
CA MET A 16 5.12 61.05 21.72
C MET A 16 3.86 61.62 22.42
N SER A 17 2.76 60.88 22.69
CA SER A 17 2.46 59.44 22.67
C SER A 17 0.92 59.22 22.78
N SER A 18 0.48 58.00 22.45
CA SER A 18 -0.59 57.23 23.14
C SER A 18 -1.99 57.09 22.50
N THR A 19 -2.19 55.86 21.96
CA THR A 19 -3.28 54.89 22.20
C THR A 19 -4.70 55.02 21.58
N ILE A 20 -5.04 53.96 20.81
CA ILE A 20 -6.33 53.21 20.72
C ILE A 20 -7.50 53.97 20.08
N GLY A 21 -8.25 53.50 19.06
CA GLY A 21 -8.43 52.26 18.29
C GLY A 21 -9.48 52.61 17.20
N LEU A 22 -10.05 51.78 16.32
CA LEU A 22 -10.01 50.36 15.98
C LEU A 22 -10.93 50.24 14.71
N PHE A 23 -10.72 49.20 13.91
CA PHE A 23 -11.61 48.67 12.84
C PHE A 23 -11.55 49.27 11.43
N ALA A 24 -10.68 48.68 10.60
CA ALA A 24 -11.07 48.09 9.31
C ALA A 24 -9.92 47.18 8.79
N VAL A 25 -9.70 46.04 9.46
CA VAL A 25 -8.94 44.95 8.85
C VAL A 25 -9.89 44.27 7.89
N VAL A 26 -9.66 44.48 6.60
CA VAL A 26 -10.28 43.69 5.53
C VAL A 26 -10.00 42.23 5.83
N ALA A 27 -11.07 41.50 6.11
CA ALA A 27 -11.07 40.06 6.27
C ALA A 27 -10.58 39.40 4.98
N LEU A 28 -9.26 39.20 4.87
CA LEU A 28 -8.73 38.07 4.14
C LEU A 28 -9.16 36.84 4.94
N LEU A 29 -10.33 36.33 4.56
CA LEU A 29 -10.82 35.03 4.95
C LEU A 29 -9.66 34.05 4.84
N ASN A 30 -9.24 33.54 5.99
CA ASN A 30 -8.56 32.26 6.11
C ASN A 30 -9.50 31.18 5.57
N SER A 31 -9.73 31.13 4.26
CA SER A 31 -9.91 29.86 3.61
C SER A 31 -8.58 29.15 3.75
N ALA A 32 -8.43 28.41 4.85
CA ALA A 32 -7.59 27.24 4.86
C ALA A 32 -8.16 26.33 3.76
N VAL A 33 -7.81 26.63 2.52
CA VAL A 33 -7.75 25.63 1.47
C VAL A 33 -6.74 24.65 2.04
N PHE A 34 -7.24 23.63 2.74
CA PHE A 34 -6.54 22.38 2.81
C PHE A 34 -6.33 22.02 1.34
N VAL A 35 -5.18 22.41 0.79
CA VAL A 35 -4.69 21.84 -0.45
C VAL A 35 -4.51 20.38 -0.06
N GLN A 36 -5.55 19.61 -0.35
CA GLN A 36 -5.64 18.21 -0.06
C GLN A 36 -4.70 17.57 -1.08
N SER A 37 -3.40 17.64 -0.79
CA SER A 37 -2.37 17.10 -1.65
C SER A 37 -2.74 15.66 -1.94
N GLU A 38 -2.80 15.32 -3.23
CA GLU A 38 -3.06 13.96 -3.63
C GLU A 38 -2.07 13.02 -2.93
N PRO A 39 -2.51 11.83 -2.50
CA PRO A 39 -1.59 10.81 -2.02
C PRO A 39 -0.49 10.55 -3.06
N THR A 40 0.76 10.65 -2.59
CA THR A 40 1.96 10.40 -3.40
C THR A 40 2.54 9.05 -3.01
N TRP A 41 2.88 8.21 -3.99
CA TRP A 41 3.47 6.89 -3.76
C TRP A 41 4.98 6.98 -3.47
N GLN A 42 5.35 7.75 -2.45
CA GLN A 42 6.75 8.11 -2.17
C GLN A 42 7.37 7.29 -1.04
N SER A 43 6.58 6.45 -0.37
CA SER A 43 7.05 5.55 0.69
C SER A 43 6.64 4.13 0.38
N PHE A 44 7.34 3.15 0.95
CA PHE A 44 6.96 1.76 0.86
C PHE A 44 7.05 1.16 2.26
N ARG A 45 5.90 0.88 2.85
CA ARG A 45 5.77 0.46 4.25
C ARG A 45 4.81 -0.69 4.36
N VAL A 46 4.98 -1.49 5.40
CA VAL A 46 4.09 -2.60 5.71
C VAL A 46 3.66 -2.59 7.17
N THR A 47 2.61 -3.35 7.45
CA THR A 47 2.07 -3.63 8.78
C THR A 47 1.38 -2.42 9.40
N TRP A 48 0.08 -2.53 9.61
CA TRP A 48 -0.74 -1.58 10.33
C TRP A 48 -0.74 -1.85 11.84
N GLY A 49 -0.90 -0.78 12.63
CA GLY A 49 -1.18 -0.85 14.06
C GLY A 49 -1.25 0.53 14.69
N LEU A 50 -1.77 0.59 15.92
CA LEU A 50 -2.00 1.84 16.64
C LEU A 50 -0.77 2.32 17.44
N ASN A 51 0.16 1.42 17.77
CA ASN A 51 1.38 1.78 18.50
C ASN A 51 2.45 2.32 17.53
N LEU A 52 2.40 3.62 17.27
CA LEU A 52 3.34 4.32 16.37
C LEU A 52 4.80 4.35 16.86
N PHE A 53 5.06 3.99 18.11
CA PHE A 53 6.43 3.89 18.64
C PHE A 53 7.07 2.52 18.40
N SER A 54 6.28 1.55 17.92
CA SER A 54 6.78 0.23 17.56
C SER A 54 7.54 0.28 16.24
N SER A 55 8.75 -0.29 16.21
CA SER A 55 9.53 -0.43 14.97
C SER A 55 8.93 -1.39 13.95
N ARG A 56 7.94 -2.22 14.37
CA ARG A 56 7.17 -3.11 13.49
C ARG A 56 6.08 -2.36 12.73
N ILE A 57 5.46 -1.36 13.35
CA ILE A 57 4.27 -0.70 12.82
C ILE A 57 4.71 0.32 11.77
N PHE A 58 4.10 0.26 10.58
CA PHE A 58 4.49 1.04 9.41
C PHE A 58 5.97 0.92 9.06
N ALA A 59 6.55 -0.27 9.26
CA ALA A 59 7.94 -0.57 8.98
C ALA A 59 8.26 -0.27 7.51
N LYS A 60 9.32 0.51 7.26
CA LYS A 60 9.77 0.80 5.90
C LYS A 60 10.43 -0.42 5.29
N LEU A 61 10.10 -0.70 4.04
CA LEU A 61 10.82 -1.65 3.21
C LEU A 61 11.78 -0.89 2.26
N PRO A 62 12.94 -1.48 1.94
CA PRO A 62 13.87 -0.88 0.99
C PRO A 62 13.22 -0.76 -0.39
N GLN A 63 13.36 0.42 -1.01
CA GLN A 63 12.86 0.68 -2.37
C GLN A 63 13.92 0.43 -3.45
N LEU A 64 15.18 0.22 -3.05
CA LEU A 64 16.31 -0.09 -3.93
C LEU A 64 16.89 -1.45 -3.56
N GLU A 65 17.20 -2.26 -4.57
CA GLU A 65 17.77 -3.60 -4.38
C GLU A 65 19.10 -3.53 -3.63
N SER A 66 19.96 -2.58 -3.98
CA SER A 66 21.24 -2.35 -3.32
C SER A 66 21.08 -2.07 -1.82
N LYS A 67 20.06 -1.29 -1.45
CA LYS A 67 19.71 -1.03 -0.05
C LYS A 67 19.20 -2.29 0.64
N ALA A 68 18.35 -3.06 -0.02
CA ALA A 68 17.86 -4.33 0.53
C ALA A 68 18.99 -5.32 0.82
N ARG A 69 19.93 -5.48 -0.11
CA ARG A 69 21.12 -6.32 0.10
C ARG A 69 21.95 -5.84 1.29
N SER A 70 22.17 -4.53 1.41
CA SER A 70 22.87 -3.96 2.57
C SER A 70 22.15 -4.17 3.90
N GLU A 71 20.83 -4.40 3.86
CA GLU A 71 19.98 -4.68 5.03
C GLU A 71 19.77 -6.18 5.27
N GLY A 72 20.49 -7.05 4.56
CA GLY A 72 20.49 -8.50 4.74
C GLY A 72 19.38 -9.23 3.99
N PHE A 73 18.76 -8.60 2.97
CA PHE A 73 17.88 -9.33 2.07
C PHE A 73 18.68 -10.18 1.08
N VAL A 74 18.22 -11.40 0.85
CA VAL A 74 18.83 -12.39 -0.03
C VAL A 74 17.91 -12.61 -1.24
N LYS A 75 18.51 -12.69 -2.43
CA LYS A 75 17.79 -12.96 -3.68
C LYS A 75 17.33 -14.42 -3.68
N LEU A 76 16.05 -14.65 -3.96
CA LEU A 76 15.49 -15.98 -4.19
C LEU A 76 15.96 -16.52 -5.54
N ALA A 77 16.02 -17.84 -5.68
CA ALA A 77 16.37 -18.47 -6.95
C ALA A 77 15.34 -18.11 -8.03
N GLY A 78 15.82 -18.00 -9.27
CA GLY A 78 15.02 -17.63 -10.43
C GLY A 78 15.61 -16.46 -11.21
N GLU A 79 15.26 -16.44 -12.49
CA GLU A 79 15.54 -15.31 -13.39
C GLU A 79 14.51 -14.20 -13.21
N CYS A 80 14.79 -13.02 -13.75
CA CYS A 80 13.82 -11.93 -13.74
C CYS A 80 12.53 -12.33 -14.47
N SER A 81 12.66 -12.93 -15.66
CA SER A 81 11.55 -13.31 -16.54
C SER A 81 11.57 -14.80 -16.87
N GLY A 82 10.51 -15.28 -17.52
CA GLY A 82 10.39 -16.67 -17.97
C GLY A 82 9.91 -17.66 -16.89
N GLY A 83 9.62 -17.18 -15.69
CA GLY A 83 9.04 -17.96 -14.59
C GLY A 83 7.59 -17.59 -14.29
N LYS A 84 7.08 -18.10 -13.15
CA LYS A 84 5.72 -17.80 -12.61
C LYS A 84 5.55 -16.33 -12.19
N PHE A 85 6.66 -15.64 -11.98
CA PHE A 85 6.71 -14.26 -11.51
C PHE A 85 7.66 -13.48 -12.41
N VAL A 86 7.43 -12.19 -12.54
CA VAL A 86 8.40 -11.25 -13.09
C VAL A 86 9.09 -10.44 -11.99
N GLY A 87 10.38 -10.19 -12.16
CA GLY A 87 11.20 -9.33 -11.30
C GLY A 87 12.17 -10.07 -10.38
N HIS A 88 13.16 -9.33 -9.87
CA HIS A 88 14.16 -9.85 -8.95
C HIS A 88 13.60 -9.91 -7.52
N ARG A 89 13.37 -11.12 -7.01
CA ARG A 89 12.70 -11.36 -5.72
C ARG A 89 13.70 -11.46 -4.58
N LEU A 90 13.52 -10.65 -3.54
CA LEU A 90 14.40 -10.61 -2.37
C LEU A 90 13.61 -10.77 -1.06
N MET A 91 14.13 -11.60 -0.16
CA MET A 91 13.54 -11.96 1.14
C MET A 91 14.54 -11.68 2.26
N LYS A 92 14.06 -11.30 3.46
CA LYS A 92 14.90 -11.12 4.63
C LYS A 92 14.70 -12.26 5.63
N GLY A 93 15.78 -12.98 5.95
CA GLY A 93 15.69 -14.16 6.80
C GLY A 93 14.79 -15.23 6.17
N LEU A 94 13.90 -15.81 6.96
CA LEU A 94 12.89 -16.80 6.52
C LEU A 94 11.48 -16.20 6.45
N ASP A 95 11.37 -14.87 6.39
CA ASP A 95 10.08 -14.18 6.47
C ASP A 95 9.45 -14.02 5.09
N THR A 96 8.61 -14.99 4.73
CA THR A 96 7.90 -15.04 3.44
C THR A 96 6.72 -14.08 3.36
N ALA A 97 6.29 -13.47 4.48
CA ALA A 97 5.14 -12.57 4.49
C ALA A 97 5.38 -11.29 3.65
N ALA A 98 6.66 -10.92 3.42
CA ALA A 98 7.04 -9.77 2.60
C ALA A 98 8.30 -10.06 1.75
N VAL A 99 8.10 -10.57 0.53
CA VAL A 99 9.15 -10.75 -0.48
C VAL A 99 9.10 -9.61 -1.49
N ILE A 100 10.14 -8.78 -1.52
CA ILE A 100 10.18 -7.57 -2.35
C ILE A 100 10.58 -7.94 -3.78
N ILE A 101 9.91 -7.37 -4.77
CA ILE A 101 10.23 -7.52 -6.18
C ILE A 101 10.90 -6.24 -6.68
N TYR A 102 12.01 -6.36 -7.40
CA TYR A 102 12.70 -5.25 -8.07
C TYR A 102 12.69 -5.43 -9.60
N ASP A 103 12.68 -4.31 -10.32
CA ASP A 103 12.92 -4.28 -11.77
C ASP A 103 14.42 -4.46 -12.11
N ASP A 104 14.75 -4.58 -13.39
CA ASP A 104 16.13 -4.77 -13.86
C ASP A 104 17.11 -3.66 -13.46
N ASN A 105 16.62 -2.46 -13.15
CA ASN A 105 17.45 -1.35 -12.67
C ASN A 105 17.51 -1.28 -11.14
N GLY A 106 16.92 -2.26 -10.44
CA GLY A 106 16.96 -2.39 -9.00
C GLY A 106 15.98 -1.48 -8.25
N TYR A 107 14.95 -0.94 -8.91
CA TYR A 107 13.88 -0.19 -8.25
C TYR A 107 12.70 -1.08 -7.89
N VAL A 108 12.08 -0.84 -6.73
CA VAL A 108 10.95 -1.67 -6.23
C VAL A 108 9.79 -1.70 -7.22
N ALA A 109 9.47 -2.88 -7.74
CA ALA A 109 8.45 -3.10 -8.76
C ALA A 109 7.23 -3.84 -8.23
N GLY A 110 7.30 -4.41 -7.03
CA GLY A 110 6.18 -5.16 -6.45
C GLY A 110 6.49 -5.78 -5.08
N LEU A 111 5.52 -6.54 -4.59
CA LEU A 111 5.61 -7.27 -3.33
C LEU A 111 4.82 -8.57 -3.43
N GLN A 112 5.37 -9.62 -2.84
CA GLN A 112 4.65 -10.87 -2.61
C GLN A 112 4.38 -11.09 -1.13
N HIS A 113 3.25 -11.73 -0.92
CA HIS A 113 2.82 -12.26 0.35
C HIS A 113 2.81 -13.78 0.29
N GLY A 114 3.78 -14.41 0.96
CA GLY A 114 3.94 -15.85 1.00
C GLY A 114 3.41 -16.45 2.29
N ILE A 115 2.71 -17.58 2.19
CA ILE A 115 2.34 -18.43 3.32
C ILE A 115 2.88 -19.84 3.05
N PRO A 116 3.76 -20.38 3.90
CA PRO A 116 4.26 -21.75 3.74
C PRO A 116 3.10 -22.74 3.67
N LYS A 117 3.16 -23.67 2.73
CA LYS A 117 2.12 -24.68 2.53
C LYS A 117 1.89 -25.51 3.79
N ASN A 118 2.96 -25.83 4.52
CA ASN A 118 2.87 -26.52 5.81
C ASN A 118 2.06 -25.74 6.87
N ASP A 119 2.02 -24.41 6.81
CA ASP A 119 1.20 -23.60 7.71
C ASP A 119 -0.25 -23.54 7.24
N VAL A 120 -0.48 -23.48 5.91
CA VAL A 120 -1.83 -23.63 5.34
C VAL A 120 -2.47 -24.95 5.75
N GLU A 121 -1.73 -26.06 5.68
CA GLU A 121 -2.24 -27.40 6.00
C GLU A 121 -2.60 -27.60 7.49
N LYS A 122 -2.10 -26.74 8.39
CA LYS A 122 -2.47 -26.74 9.81
C LYS A 122 -3.78 -26.01 10.08
N VAL A 123 -4.24 -25.18 9.15
CA VAL A 123 -5.45 -24.38 9.27
C VAL A 123 -6.64 -25.16 8.73
N ASN A 124 -7.71 -25.25 9.52
CA ASN A 124 -8.97 -25.82 9.06
C ASN A 124 -9.74 -24.77 8.25
N THR A 125 -9.73 -24.87 6.92
CA THR A 125 -10.44 -23.92 6.03
C THR A 125 -11.09 -24.67 4.87
N THR A 126 -12.22 -24.16 4.36
CA THR A 126 -12.78 -24.66 3.10
C THR A 126 -12.19 -23.94 1.88
N PHE A 127 -11.45 -22.86 2.08
CA PHE A 127 -10.76 -22.13 1.03
C PHE A 127 -9.60 -22.96 0.47
N SER A 128 -9.57 -23.14 -0.85
CA SER A 128 -8.49 -23.85 -1.52
C SER A 128 -7.48 -22.85 -2.07
N PHE A 129 -6.33 -22.75 -1.39
CA PHE A 129 -5.19 -21.95 -1.86
C PHE A 129 -4.71 -22.44 -3.23
N GLU A 130 -4.69 -23.75 -3.47
CA GLU A 130 -4.27 -24.35 -4.74
C GLU A 130 -5.19 -24.00 -5.92
N ARG A 131 -6.51 -23.93 -5.69
CA ARG A 131 -7.49 -23.63 -6.76
C ARG A 131 -7.69 -22.14 -6.99
N SER A 132 -7.25 -21.30 -6.07
CA SER A 132 -7.36 -19.84 -6.21
C SER A 132 -6.33 -19.33 -7.20
N SER A 133 -6.78 -18.65 -8.25
CA SER A 133 -5.90 -18.04 -9.26
C SER A 133 -5.00 -16.93 -8.72
N ALA A 134 -5.34 -16.35 -7.56
CA ALA A 134 -4.52 -15.33 -6.90
C ALA A 134 -3.26 -15.90 -6.23
N TYR A 135 -3.26 -17.20 -5.89
CA TYR A 135 -2.14 -17.87 -5.26
C TYR A 135 -1.32 -18.67 -6.28
N GLN A 136 -0.01 -18.47 -6.25
CA GLN A 136 0.94 -19.23 -7.04
C GLN A 136 1.86 -20.01 -6.10
N LEU A 137 1.85 -21.33 -6.22
CA LEU A 137 2.74 -22.19 -5.46
C LEU A 137 4.16 -22.10 -6.03
N ASP A 138 5.16 -21.89 -5.18
CA ASP A 138 6.57 -21.90 -5.58
C ASP A 138 7.46 -22.49 -4.48
N LYS A 139 8.69 -22.85 -4.84
CA LYS A 139 9.68 -23.39 -3.92
C LYS A 139 10.73 -22.36 -3.56
N ILE A 140 11.04 -22.24 -2.27
CA ILE A 140 12.14 -21.40 -1.77
C ILE A 140 13.15 -22.25 -0.98
N LEU A 141 14.38 -21.74 -0.85
CA LEU A 141 15.42 -22.29 0.03
C LEU A 141 15.64 -23.80 -0.11
N GLY A 142 15.65 -24.31 -1.34
CA GLY A 142 15.82 -25.73 -1.65
C GLY A 142 14.50 -26.33 -2.13
N ASP A 143 13.57 -26.59 -1.22
CA ASP A 143 12.31 -27.29 -1.53
C ASP A 143 11.11 -26.85 -0.67
N GLU A 144 11.21 -25.76 0.10
CA GLU A 144 10.09 -25.29 0.92
C GLU A 144 8.99 -24.70 0.03
N GLU A 145 7.82 -25.34 0.03
CA GLU A 145 6.66 -24.92 -0.76
C GLU A 145 5.90 -23.77 -0.07
N VAL A 146 5.68 -22.69 -0.82
CA VAL A 146 5.02 -21.47 -0.32
C VAL A 146 4.00 -21.00 -1.35
N TYR A 147 2.78 -20.69 -0.88
CA TYR A 147 1.75 -20.04 -1.69
C TYR A 147 1.98 -18.54 -1.67
N PHE A 148 2.17 -17.93 -2.85
CA PHE A 148 2.38 -16.49 -2.99
C PHE A 148 1.19 -15.79 -3.64
N ILE A 149 0.71 -14.73 -2.99
CA ILE A 149 -0.07 -13.67 -3.66
C ILE A 149 0.95 -12.64 -4.14
N THR A 150 0.86 -12.23 -5.41
CA THR A 150 1.82 -11.29 -6.00
C THR A 150 1.13 -10.02 -6.46
N THR A 151 1.72 -8.88 -6.09
CA THR A 151 1.32 -7.56 -6.55
C THR A 151 2.47 -6.83 -7.21
N TYR A 152 2.18 -6.11 -8.29
CA TYR A 152 3.12 -5.25 -9.01
C TYR A 152 2.67 -3.80 -8.90
N PHE A 153 3.63 -2.91 -8.67
CA PHE A 153 3.41 -1.47 -8.52
C PHE A 153 3.61 -0.72 -9.84
N VAL A 154 4.08 -1.42 -10.86
CA VAL A 154 4.27 -0.94 -12.23
C VAL A 154 3.77 -2.02 -13.18
N ASP A 155 3.59 -1.66 -14.45
CA ASP A 155 3.18 -2.62 -15.48
C ASP A 155 4.16 -3.82 -15.49
N PRO A 156 3.68 -5.06 -15.30
CA PRO A 156 4.55 -6.24 -15.27
C PRO A 156 5.43 -6.41 -16.52
N SER A 157 4.99 -5.91 -17.68
CA SER A 157 5.70 -6.02 -18.96
C SER A 157 7.02 -5.24 -19.02
N ILE A 158 7.22 -4.23 -18.16
CA ILE A 158 8.45 -3.42 -18.14
C ILE A 158 9.49 -3.92 -17.14
N ILE A 159 9.08 -4.72 -16.14
CA ILE A 159 9.90 -5.07 -14.97
C ILE A 159 11.22 -5.74 -15.37
N CYS A 160 11.14 -6.69 -16.31
CA CYS A 160 12.28 -7.46 -16.82
C CYS A 160 12.63 -7.14 -18.27
N ASN A 161 12.20 -5.98 -18.73
CA ASN A 161 12.48 -5.47 -20.07
C ASN A 161 13.18 -4.10 -19.94
N GLY A 162 14.23 -4.06 -19.12
CA GLY A 162 15.02 -2.86 -18.85
C GLY A 162 14.56 -2.03 -17.65
N GLY A 163 13.39 -2.31 -17.07
CA GLY A 163 12.90 -1.65 -15.85
C GLY A 163 12.67 -0.15 -16.00
N ARG A 164 12.45 0.55 -14.87
CA ARG A 164 12.35 2.01 -14.88
C ARG A 164 13.72 2.65 -14.85
N THR A 165 13.88 3.72 -15.60
CA THR A 165 15.02 4.64 -15.46
C THR A 165 14.95 5.41 -14.14
N LYS A 166 16.08 5.99 -13.72
CA LYS A 166 16.14 6.87 -12.55
C LYS A 166 15.12 8.02 -12.61
N LEU A 167 14.99 8.67 -13.77
CA LEU A 167 14.05 9.79 -13.95
C LEU A 167 12.59 9.34 -13.80
N GLN A 168 12.24 8.19 -14.36
CA GLN A 168 10.90 7.61 -14.19
C GLN A 168 10.63 7.28 -12.71
N TYR A 169 11.60 6.69 -12.02
CA TYR A 169 11.47 6.39 -10.59
C TYR A 169 11.32 7.65 -9.73
N GLU A 170 12.09 8.70 -10.01
CA GLU A 170 12.00 9.98 -9.26
C GLU A 170 10.63 10.67 -9.45
N ASP A 171 10.03 10.56 -10.63
CA ASP A 171 8.70 11.10 -10.93
C ASP A 171 7.57 10.23 -10.33
N GLN A 172 7.64 8.92 -10.52
CA GLN A 172 6.56 7.98 -10.19
C GLN A 172 6.60 7.51 -8.72
N GLY A 173 7.76 7.60 -8.07
CA GLY A 173 8.01 6.99 -6.77
C GLY A 173 7.97 5.45 -6.84
N VAL A 174 7.26 4.83 -5.90
CA VAL A 174 7.15 3.38 -5.78
C VAL A 174 6.49 2.74 -7.01
N GLY A 175 5.55 3.43 -7.67
CA GLY A 175 4.81 2.82 -8.76
C GLY A 175 3.79 3.74 -9.43
N THR A 176 3.22 3.23 -10.52
CA THR A 176 2.23 3.92 -11.37
C THR A 176 0.83 3.31 -11.29
N GLY A 177 0.68 2.14 -10.66
CA GLY A 177 -0.58 1.43 -10.52
C GLY A 177 -0.41 0.18 -9.67
N LEU A 178 -1.48 -0.59 -9.51
CA LEU A 178 -1.45 -1.85 -8.77
C LEU A 178 -2.04 -2.96 -9.64
N TRP A 179 -1.21 -3.95 -9.98
CA TRP A 179 -1.61 -5.16 -10.69
C TRP A 179 -1.51 -6.33 -9.75
N ILE A 180 -2.56 -7.12 -9.66
CA ILE A 180 -2.63 -8.30 -8.81
C ILE A 180 -2.56 -9.51 -9.73
N GLN A 181 -1.54 -10.34 -9.55
CA GLN A 181 -1.42 -11.55 -10.33
C GLN A 181 -2.61 -12.47 -10.04
N ASN A 182 -3.29 -12.90 -11.10
CA ASN A 182 -4.50 -13.68 -11.05
C ASN A 182 -4.48 -14.80 -12.11
N GLY A 183 -3.39 -15.56 -12.10
CA GLY A 183 -3.09 -16.62 -13.07
C GLY A 183 -1.59 -16.86 -13.16
N THR A 184 -1.20 -17.70 -14.12
CA THR A 184 0.19 -18.17 -14.24
C THR A 184 1.11 -17.17 -14.94
N ASP A 185 0.56 -16.30 -15.80
CA ASP A 185 1.33 -15.29 -16.53
C ASP A 185 1.02 -13.89 -15.96
N PRO A 186 1.92 -13.26 -15.19
CA PRO A 186 1.63 -11.95 -14.59
C PRO A 186 1.44 -10.81 -15.61
N ILE A 187 1.92 -10.95 -16.85
CA ILE A 187 1.76 -9.92 -17.90
C ILE A 187 0.34 -9.98 -18.48
N ARG A 188 -0.21 -11.18 -18.62
CA ARG A 188 -1.52 -11.41 -19.25
C ARG A 188 -2.66 -11.58 -18.25
N ASP A 189 -2.36 -12.23 -17.12
CA ASP A 189 -3.30 -12.69 -16.11
C ASP A 189 -3.17 -11.82 -14.85
N SER A 190 -3.42 -10.52 -14.99
CA SER A 190 -3.42 -9.58 -13.87
C SER A 190 -4.74 -8.82 -13.76
N VAL A 191 -5.20 -8.61 -12.53
CA VAL A 191 -6.29 -7.67 -12.22
C VAL A 191 -5.67 -6.33 -11.89
N GLN A 192 -5.90 -5.33 -12.74
CA GLN A 192 -5.49 -3.96 -12.46
C GLN A 192 -6.51 -3.29 -11.54
N VAL A 193 -6.02 -2.67 -10.46
CA VAL A 193 -6.83 -1.88 -9.54
C VAL A 193 -6.96 -0.46 -10.10
N PRO A 194 -8.18 0.11 -10.19
CA PRO A 194 -8.35 1.49 -10.62
C PRO A 194 -7.54 2.46 -9.76
N LEU A 195 -6.81 3.40 -10.35
CA LEU A 195 -5.96 4.30 -9.57
C LEU A 195 -6.79 5.31 -8.75
N TYR A 196 -7.95 5.70 -9.25
CA TYR A 196 -8.86 6.66 -8.60
C TYR A 196 -10.17 6.00 -8.19
N GLU A 197 -10.69 6.40 -7.03
CA GLU A 197 -11.89 5.81 -6.43
C GLU A 197 -13.13 5.99 -7.31
N LYS A 198 -13.23 7.12 -8.01
CA LYS A 198 -14.31 7.40 -8.96
C LYS A 198 -14.38 6.39 -10.11
N ASP A 199 -13.28 5.71 -10.42
CA ASP A 199 -13.19 4.73 -11.50
C ASP A 199 -13.55 3.30 -11.00
N MET A 200 -13.97 3.15 -9.74
CA MET A 200 -14.46 1.88 -9.18
C MET A 200 -15.90 1.55 -9.61
N GLU A 201 -16.69 2.55 -10.01
CA GLU A 201 -18.07 2.35 -10.43
C GLU A 201 -18.14 1.41 -11.64
N GLY A 202 -19.05 0.43 -11.60
CA GLY A 202 -19.21 -0.58 -12.66
C GLY A 202 -18.12 -1.66 -12.71
N THR A 203 -17.15 -1.64 -11.80
CA THR A 203 -16.14 -2.70 -11.67
C THR A 203 -16.61 -3.82 -10.73
N LYS A 204 -15.79 -4.85 -10.56
CA LYS A 204 -16.02 -5.94 -9.59
C LYS A 204 -15.58 -5.58 -8.16
N TRP A 205 -15.12 -4.35 -7.91
CA TRP A 205 -14.70 -3.90 -6.59
C TRP A 205 -15.88 -3.36 -5.80
N TYR A 206 -16.23 -4.03 -4.72
CA TYR A 206 -17.32 -3.63 -3.84
C TYR A 206 -16.79 -2.75 -2.72
N LYS A 207 -17.46 -1.61 -2.52
CA LYS A 207 -17.11 -0.67 -1.45
C LYS A 207 -17.39 -1.32 -0.09
N GLY A 208 -16.36 -1.37 0.74
CA GLY A 208 -16.43 -1.74 2.14
C GLY A 208 -16.51 -0.53 3.05
N GLY A 209 -16.23 -0.76 4.32
CA GLY A 209 -16.14 0.29 5.31
C GLY A 209 -14.86 1.12 5.22
N CYS A 210 -14.86 2.23 5.95
CA CYS A 210 -13.70 3.10 6.05
C CYS A 210 -13.15 3.11 7.47
N PHE A 211 -11.85 2.85 7.59
CA PHE A 211 -11.17 2.78 8.88
C PHE A 211 -10.15 3.92 8.98
N ARG A 212 -10.26 4.74 10.03
CA ARG A 212 -9.31 5.84 10.28
C ARG A 212 -7.90 5.28 10.41
N THR A 213 -6.92 5.86 9.71
CA THR A 213 -5.53 5.39 9.55
C THR A 213 -5.30 4.25 8.54
N MET A 214 -6.35 3.73 7.90
CA MET A 214 -6.24 2.79 6.76
C MET A 214 -6.83 3.40 5.48
N GLY A 215 -8.07 3.89 5.53
CA GLY A 215 -8.80 4.44 4.39
C GLY A 215 -10.07 3.66 4.06
N VAL A 216 -10.65 3.94 2.89
CA VAL A 216 -11.86 3.29 2.37
C VAL A 216 -11.46 1.99 1.69
N HIS A 217 -11.95 0.86 2.20
CA HIS A 217 -11.64 -0.45 1.65
C HIS A 217 -12.55 -0.79 0.47
N TYR A 218 -12.00 -1.44 -0.54
CA TYR A 218 -12.73 -2.05 -1.64
C TYR A 218 -12.30 -3.50 -1.76
N TRP A 219 -13.26 -4.40 -1.89
CA TRP A 219 -13.04 -5.84 -1.93
C TRP A 219 -13.47 -6.41 -3.27
N TYR A 220 -12.59 -7.16 -3.93
CA TYR A 220 -12.87 -7.70 -5.25
C TYR A 220 -13.87 -8.86 -5.16
N GLY A 221 -15.01 -8.74 -5.83
CA GLY A 221 -16.05 -9.76 -5.89
C GLY A 221 -16.83 -9.98 -4.60
N ALA A 222 -16.56 -9.22 -3.53
CA ALA A 222 -17.17 -9.46 -2.23
C ALA A 222 -18.62 -8.95 -2.16
N HIS A 223 -19.55 -9.87 -1.97
CA HIS A 223 -20.98 -9.58 -1.81
C HIS A 223 -21.61 -10.59 -0.86
N ALA A 224 -22.77 -10.26 -0.29
CA ALA A 224 -23.43 -10.99 0.80
C ALA A 224 -23.52 -12.51 0.59
N ASN A 225 -23.78 -12.93 -0.65
CA ASN A 225 -24.07 -14.31 -1.04
C ASN A 225 -22.90 -15.03 -1.74
N MET A 226 -21.68 -14.48 -1.67
CA MET A 226 -20.51 -15.10 -2.30
C MET A 226 -20.17 -16.45 -1.66
N SER A 227 -19.58 -17.35 -2.46
CA SER A 227 -18.88 -18.51 -1.92
C SER A 227 -17.49 -18.09 -1.45
N CYS A 228 -17.00 -18.70 -0.37
CA CYS A 228 -15.63 -18.43 0.08
C CYS A 228 -14.58 -19.02 -0.85
N THR A 229 -14.94 -19.98 -1.70
CA THR A 229 -14.09 -20.42 -2.81
C THR A 229 -13.76 -19.28 -3.78
N ASP A 230 -14.62 -18.26 -3.84
CA ASP A 230 -14.47 -17.10 -4.72
C ASP A 230 -13.82 -15.91 -4.01
N PHE A 231 -13.40 -16.09 -2.75
CA PHE A 231 -12.72 -15.06 -1.98
C PHE A 231 -11.41 -14.66 -2.66
N PHE A 232 -11.29 -13.36 -2.95
CA PHE A 232 -10.10 -12.77 -3.50
C PHE A 232 -9.25 -12.16 -2.37
N PRO A 233 -8.00 -12.61 -2.15
CA PRO A 233 -7.26 -12.38 -0.91
C PRO A 233 -6.57 -11.00 -0.86
N LEU A 234 -7.24 -9.96 -1.36
CA LEU A 234 -6.72 -8.60 -1.42
C LEU A 234 -7.83 -7.54 -1.35
N THR A 235 -7.57 -6.46 -0.62
CA THR A 235 -8.40 -5.25 -0.61
C THR A 235 -7.61 -4.03 -1.09
N ALA A 236 -8.22 -3.25 -1.98
CA ALA A 236 -7.71 -1.96 -2.45
C ALA A 236 -8.19 -0.84 -1.52
N ILE A 237 -7.33 0.10 -1.15
CA ILE A 237 -7.66 1.08 -0.12
C ILE A 237 -7.35 2.51 -0.57
N TYR A 238 -8.38 3.36 -0.50
CA TYR A 238 -8.36 4.72 -1.00
C TYR A 238 -8.32 5.74 0.14
N ASN A 239 -7.64 6.83 -0.13
CA ASN A 239 -7.61 8.01 0.71
C ASN A 239 -7.78 9.21 -0.23
N ARG A 240 -8.72 10.10 0.05
CA ARG A 240 -8.90 11.32 -0.75
C ARG A 240 -9.13 11.02 -2.25
N GLY A 241 -9.85 9.93 -2.55
CA GLY A 241 -10.18 9.53 -3.91
C GLY A 241 -9.06 8.86 -4.72
N LYS A 242 -7.89 8.57 -4.13
CA LYS A 242 -6.76 7.91 -4.83
C LYS A 242 -6.25 6.68 -4.07
N LEU A 243 -5.91 5.63 -4.80
CA LEU A 243 -5.33 4.41 -4.25
C LEU A 243 -4.06 4.76 -3.48
N THR A 244 -4.02 4.44 -2.19
CA THR A 244 -2.95 4.90 -1.27
C THR A 244 -2.31 3.73 -0.53
N ASN A 245 -3.06 2.66 -0.34
CA ASN A 245 -2.59 1.42 0.26
C ASN A 245 -3.47 0.26 -0.21
N PHE A 246 -3.06 -0.95 0.17
CA PHE A 246 -3.82 -2.17 -0.04
C PHE A 246 -3.47 -3.14 1.09
N ALA A 247 -4.21 -4.24 1.23
CA ALA A 247 -3.84 -5.29 2.17
C ALA A 247 -4.07 -6.67 1.56
N PHE A 248 -3.13 -7.58 1.85
CA PHE A 248 -3.38 -9.01 1.70
C PHE A 248 -4.29 -9.49 2.83
N ALA A 249 -5.16 -10.45 2.55
CA ALA A 249 -6.01 -11.08 3.55
C ALA A 249 -6.12 -12.57 3.25
N SER A 250 -5.76 -13.41 4.22
CA SER A 250 -5.77 -14.86 4.09
C SER A 250 -6.51 -15.48 5.27
N PHE A 251 -7.33 -16.50 5.02
CA PHE A 251 -7.95 -17.27 6.10
C PHE A 251 -6.88 -18.03 6.87
N GLY A 252 -6.99 -18.02 8.20
CA GLY A 252 -6.02 -18.60 9.11
C GLY A 252 -5.32 -17.55 9.95
N ASN A 253 -4.91 -17.95 11.16
CA ASN A 253 -4.08 -17.13 12.04
C ASN A 253 -2.62 -17.60 11.98
N TYR A 254 -1.84 -16.99 11.06
CA TYR A 254 -0.44 -17.34 10.81
C TYR A 254 0.51 -16.50 11.67
N GLU A 255 1.33 -17.16 12.49
CA GLU A 255 2.20 -16.50 13.48
C GLU A 255 3.71 -16.58 13.13
N PHE A 256 4.07 -17.16 11.98
CA PHE A 256 5.47 -17.29 11.57
C PHE A 256 6.14 -15.94 11.25
N SER A 257 5.34 -14.89 11.00
CA SER A 257 5.83 -13.55 10.74
C SER A 257 5.21 -12.52 11.67
N ARG A 258 6.07 -11.66 12.22
CA ARG A 258 5.64 -10.46 12.94
C ARG A 258 5.12 -9.36 12.02
N ARG A 259 4.81 -9.62 10.74
CA ARG A 259 4.16 -8.63 9.87
C ARG A 259 2.66 -8.80 9.81
N PHE A 260 2.16 -9.98 10.16
CA PHE A 260 0.75 -10.27 10.15
C PHE A 260 -0.03 -9.43 11.15
N GLU A 261 -1.23 -9.10 10.77
CA GLU A 261 -2.23 -8.43 11.59
C GLU A 261 -3.40 -9.40 11.71
N HIS A 262 -3.93 -9.51 12.93
CA HIS A 262 -4.99 -10.46 13.24
C HIS A 262 -6.21 -9.67 13.72
N PRO A 263 -7.01 -9.11 12.78
CA PRO A 263 -8.22 -8.40 13.15
C PRO A 263 -9.19 -9.35 13.86
N SER A 264 -9.89 -8.85 14.88
CA SER A 264 -11.01 -9.59 15.46
C SER A 264 -12.17 -9.68 14.45
N SER A 265 -13.07 -10.63 14.63
CA SER A 265 -14.30 -10.75 13.83
C SER A 265 -15.09 -9.43 13.81
N THR A 266 -15.22 -8.75 14.96
CA THR A 266 -15.85 -7.44 15.03
C THR A 266 -15.11 -6.39 14.21
N ALA A 267 -13.78 -6.39 14.20
CA ALA A 267 -13.01 -5.45 13.39
C ALA A 267 -13.20 -5.68 11.88
N LEU A 268 -13.35 -6.94 11.43
CA LEU A 268 -13.63 -7.25 10.02
C LEU A 268 -14.88 -6.52 9.50
N THR A 269 -15.94 -6.47 10.32
CA THR A 269 -17.19 -5.79 9.94
C THR A 269 -17.01 -4.30 9.62
N LEU A 270 -15.96 -3.66 10.13
CA LEU A 270 -15.68 -2.23 9.92
C LEU A 270 -15.11 -1.93 8.54
N PHE A 271 -14.64 -2.93 7.79
CA PHE A 271 -14.03 -2.72 6.48
C PHE A 271 -14.57 -3.63 5.38
N MET A 272 -15.32 -4.68 5.69
CA MET A 272 -16.05 -5.47 4.68
C MET A 272 -17.25 -4.69 4.10
N PRO A 273 -17.75 -5.05 2.90
CA PRO A 273 -19.03 -4.54 2.39
C PRO A 273 -20.18 -4.87 3.33
N GLU A 274 -21.21 -4.02 3.34
CA GLU A 274 -22.43 -4.24 4.12
C GLU A 274 -23.56 -4.73 3.19
N PRO A 275 -24.23 -5.86 3.50
CA PRO A 275 -23.94 -6.76 4.61
C PRO A 275 -22.67 -7.61 4.38
N MET A 276 -21.97 -7.95 5.47
CA MET A 276 -20.76 -8.77 5.43
C MET A 276 -21.06 -10.15 4.82
N PRO A 277 -20.23 -10.66 3.90
CA PRO A 277 -20.43 -11.99 3.33
C PRO A 277 -20.42 -13.08 4.41
N LYS A 278 -21.50 -13.87 4.49
CA LYS A 278 -21.64 -14.89 5.53
C LYS A 278 -20.52 -15.93 5.50
N CYS A 279 -20.04 -16.28 4.31
CA CYS A 279 -18.99 -17.27 4.20
C CYS A 279 -17.70 -16.82 4.91
N ILE A 280 -17.40 -15.52 4.94
CA ILE A 280 -16.16 -15.00 5.55
C ILE A 280 -16.23 -15.12 7.08
N ASP A 281 -17.41 -14.90 7.65
CA ASP A 281 -17.67 -15.13 9.08
C ASP A 281 -17.54 -16.63 9.42
N ASP A 282 -18.17 -17.50 8.61
CA ASP A 282 -18.09 -18.95 8.79
C ASP A 282 -16.63 -19.47 8.64
N GLU A 283 -15.86 -18.94 7.68
CA GLU A 283 -14.44 -19.27 7.51
C GLU A 283 -13.57 -18.71 8.63
N TYR A 284 -13.80 -17.47 9.09
CA TYR A 284 -13.05 -16.89 10.21
C TYR A 284 -13.12 -17.79 11.45
N GLU A 285 -14.31 -18.24 11.82
CA GLU A 285 -14.51 -19.14 12.96
C GLU A 285 -13.85 -20.51 12.73
N ARG A 286 -13.91 -21.03 11.50
CA ARG A 286 -13.34 -22.33 11.14
C ARG A 286 -11.81 -22.32 11.13
N SER A 287 -11.21 -21.31 10.51
CA SER A 287 -9.76 -21.16 10.31
C SER A 287 -9.04 -20.57 11.51
N GLY A 288 -9.79 -20.17 12.55
CA GLY A 288 -9.25 -19.56 13.75
C GLY A 288 -8.81 -18.10 13.56
N GLY A 289 -9.34 -17.44 12.52
CA GLY A 289 -9.09 -16.03 12.24
C GLY A 289 -8.67 -15.73 10.80
N VAL A 290 -8.25 -14.48 10.58
CA VAL A 290 -7.67 -13.97 9.34
C VAL A 290 -6.31 -13.37 9.64
N SER A 291 -5.35 -13.62 8.76
CA SER A 291 -4.06 -12.97 8.72
C SER A 291 -4.04 -11.96 7.59
N SER A 292 -3.85 -10.69 7.92
CA SER A 292 -3.68 -9.61 6.94
C SER A 292 -2.30 -8.97 7.02
N MET A 293 -1.91 -8.28 5.95
CA MET A 293 -0.76 -7.39 5.99
C MET A 293 -1.05 -6.19 5.09
N HIS A 294 -1.18 -5.01 5.70
CA HIS A 294 -1.33 -3.77 4.95
C HIS A 294 0.00 -3.32 4.35
N VAL A 295 -0.09 -2.68 3.18
CA VAL A 295 1.02 -2.12 2.42
C VAL A 295 0.69 -0.67 2.08
N PHE A 296 1.51 0.26 2.55
CA PHE A 296 1.26 1.70 2.44
C PHE A 296 2.27 2.40 1.53
N PHE A 297 1.76 3.26 0.67
CA PHE A 297 2.59 4.09 -0.22
C PHE A 297 2.83 5.51 0.32
N SER A 298 2.12 5.90 1.37
CA SER A 298 2.21 7.23 1.97
C SER A 298 3.42 7.38 2.91
N VAL A 299 4.04 8.56 2.91
CA VAL A 299 5.12 8.93 3.83
C VAL A 299 4.65 8.94 5.29
N ARG A 300 3.38 9.32 5.52
CA ARG A 300 2.71 9.42 6.82
C ARG A 300 1.43 8.59 6.82
N PRO A 301 1.52 7.24 6.83
CA PRO A 301 0.36 6.37 6.68
C PRO A 301 -0.65 6.50 7.84
N TRP A 302 -0.20 6.94 9.02
CA TRP A 302 -1.08 7.27 10.16
C TRP A 302 -1.99 8.48 9.94
N ASN A 303 -1.77 9.28 8.86
CA ASN A 303 -2.61 10.41 8.46
C ASN A 303 -3.54 10.06 7.29
N THR A 304 -4.08 8.83 7.30
CA THR A 304 -5.04 8.36 6.30
C THR A 304 -6.45 8.47 6.84
N PHE A 305 -7.37 9.03 6.04
CA PHE A 305 -8.73 9.33 6.47
C PHE A 305 -9.76 8.92 5.41
N CYS A 306 -10.99 8.81 5.90
CA CYS A 306 -12.22 9.00 5.15
C CYS A 306 -12.50 10.51 5.19
#